data_AF-A0A966KSB9-F1
#
_entry.id   AF-A0A966KSB9-F1
#
_cell.length_a   1.000
_cell.length_b   1.000
_cell.length_c   1.000
_cell.angle_alpha   90.00
_cell.angle_beta   90.00
_cell.angle_gamma   90.00
#
_symmetry.space_group_name_H-M   'P 1'
#
loop_
_entity.id
_entity.type
_entity.pdbx_description
1 polymer ?
#
loop_
_entity_poly.entity_id
_entity_poly.type
_entity_poly.pdbx_seq_one_letter_code
_entity_poly.pdbx_strand_id
1 'polypeptide(L)'
;MKFAFKHSLTLLSGVAALAVAPAAFAQSCGSVTIANMNWQSAEVLANIDKLILSKGYGCEVELVPGDTMPTLTSMMEKGKPDVAPEAWINAVREPLDAAVKSGKLHYAAASLVDGGIEGWWIPKFLADAHPEIKTIDDALNHPELFPAPEDAKKGAVHNCPSGWNCQITTGNAFKAWDAKKRNFVLVDTGSAAGLDGSIAKANERKQGWLGYYWAPTAILGTYAMV
;
A
#
# COMPACT_ATOMS: atom_id res chain seq x y z
N MET A 1 60.22 -59.17 32.33
CA MET A 1 60.01 -57.77 31.92
C MET A 1 58.56 -57.39 32.20
N LYS A 2 58.35 -56.39 33.07
CA LYS A 2 57.33 -55.31 33.05
C LYS A 2 56.37 -55.32 31.82
N PHE A 3 55.05 -55.11 31.84
CA PHE A 3 54.11 -54.43 32.76
C PHE A 3 52.65 -54.91 32.51
N ALA A 4 51.89 -55.06 33.60
CA ALA A 4 50.50 -54.64 33.88
C ALA A 4 49.40 -54.52 32.79
N PHE A 5 48.21 -55.09 33.08
CA PHE A 5 46.98 -54.29 33.28
C PHE A 5 45.98 -55.03 34.20
N LYS A 6 45.39 -54.30 35.14
CA LYS A 6 44.47 -54.76 36.19
C LYS A 6 43.23 -53.85 36.15
N HIS A 7 42.06 -54.44 36.45
CA HIS A 7 40.80 -53.79 36.87
C HIS A 7 39.96 -53.14 35.75
N SER A 8 38.63 -53.03 35.82
CA SER A 8 37.49 -53.66 36.52
C SER A 8 36.26 -52.87 36.03
N LEU A 9 35.05 -53.43 36.17
CA LEU A 9 33.77 -52.72 36.35
C LEU A 9 32.99 -52.18 35.10
N THR A 10 31.87 -52.87 34.80
CA THR A 10 30.48 -52.39 34.63
C THR A 10 30.15 -51.27 33.63
N LEU A 11 29.08 -51.43 32.81
CA LEU A 11 27.97 -50.46 32.71
C LEU A 11 26.83 -50.95 31.81
N LEU A 12 25.61 -50.96 32.37
CA LEU A 12 24.31 -50.96 31.68
C LEU A 12 24.25 -49.77 30.71
N SER A 13 24.06 -50.00 29.41
CA SER A 13 23.68 -48.93 28.47
C SER A 13 22.17 -48.71 28.52
N GLY A 14 21.78 -47.66 29.25
CA GLY A 14 20.41 -47.16 29.28
C GLY A 14 20.02 -46.54 27.94
N VAL A 15 18.80 -46.85 27.48
CA VAL A 15 18.13 -46.17 26.37
C VAL A 15 17.77 -44.76 26.85
N ALA A 16 18.56 -43.76 26.43
CA ALA A 16 18.21 -42.37 26.61
C ALA A 16 17.03 -42.03 25.69
N ALA A 17 15.83 -42.00 26.26
CA ALA A 17 14.69 -41.35 25.63
C ALA A 17 15.03 -39.87 25.44
N LEU A 18 15.37 -39.48 24.21
CA LEU A 18 15.30 -38.08 23.79
C LEU A 18 13.83 -37.67 23.87
N ALA A 19 13.44 -37.13 25.02
CA ALA A 19 12.26 -36.31 25.13
C ALA A 19 12.47 -35.12 24.19
N VAL A 20 11.91 -35.20 22.99
CA VAL A 20 11.62 -34.03 22.17
C VAL A 20 10.65 -33.21 23.00
N ALA A 21 11.16 -32.19 23.70
CA ALA A 21 10.30 -31.21 24.34
C ALA A 21 9.38 -30.64 23.26
N PRO A 22 8.04 -30.72 23.40
CA PRO A 22 7.17 -30.00 22.50
C PRO A 22 7.52 -28.52 22.61
N ALA A 23 7.57 -27.84 21.45
CA ALA A 23 7.88 -26.43 21.33
C ALA A 23 7.18 -25.61 22.42
N ALA A 24 7.94 -25.14 23.40
CA ALA A 24 7.45 -24.18 24.37
C ALA A 24 7.36 -22.80 23.69
N PHE A 25 6.24 -22.12 23.94
CA PHE A 25 5.92 -20.72 23.64
C PHE A 25 5.27 -20.38 22.29
N ALA A 26 4.15 -21.04 21.97
CA ALA A 26 3.02 -20.31 21.39
C ALA A 26 2.19 -19.72 22.54
N GLN A 27 2.71 -18.70 23.24
CA GLN A 27 1.81 -17.85 24.01
C GLN A 27 1.00 -17.08 22.96
N SER A 28 -0.30 -17.35 22.86
CA SER A 28 -1.14 -16.67 21.87
C SER A 28 -0.91 -15.18 21.99
N CYS A 29 -0.63 -14.50 20.88
CA CYS A 29 -0.29 -13.07 20.92
C CYS A 29 -1.50 -12.17 21.25
N GLY A 30 -2.60 -12.75 21.74
CA GLY A 30 -3.85 -12.09 22.03
C GLY A 30 -4.66 -11.80 20.77
N SER A 31 -5.49 -10.76 20.87
CA SER A 31 -6.29 -10.24 19.77
C SER A 31 -5.54 -9.11 19.06
N VAL A 32 -5.45 -9.19 17.74
CA VAL A 32 -4.77 -8.22 16.86
C VAL A 32 -5.76 -7.74 15.81
N THR A 33 -5.85 -6.42 15.63
CA THR A 33 -6.63 -5.79 14.56
C THR A 33 -5.71 -5.28 13.46
N ILE A 34 -6.00 -5.63 12.21
CA ILE A 34 -5.25 -5.19 11.02
C ILE A 34 -6.19 -4.38 10.13
N ALA A 35 -5.77 -3.21 9.67
CA ALA A 35 -6.50 -2.47 8.67
C ALA A 35 -6.54 -3.23 7.33
N ASN A 36 -7.74 -3.57 6.87
CA ASN A 36 -7.98 -3.96 5.50
C ASN A 36 -8.23 -2.70 4.67
N MET A 37 -7.15 -2.13 4.17
CA MET A 37 -7.19 -0.98 3.28
C MET A 37 -7.90 -1.36 1.98
N ASN A 38 -8.62 -0.43 1.36
CA ASN A 38 -9.47 -0.71 0.19
C ASN A 38 -8.74 -0.62 -1.18
N TRP A 39 -7.42 -0.79 -1.19
CA TRP A 39 -6.64 -1.01 -2.42
C TRP A 39 -5.90 -2.35 -2.34
N GLN A 40 -5.68 -2.94 -3.52
CA GLN A 40 -5.44 -4.38 -3.65
C GLN A 40 -4.12 -4.84 -3.03
N SER A 41 -3.03 -4.06 -3.16
CA SER A 41 -1.73 -4.44 -2.57
C SER A 41 -1.82 -4.51 -1.04
N ALA A 42 -2.46 -3.53 -0.42
CA ALA A 42 -2.64 -3.47 1.02
C ALA A 42 -3.61 -4.53 1.54
N GLU A 43 -4.68 -4.85 0.80
CA GLU A 43 -5.57 -5.96 1.12
C GLU A 43 -4.84 -7.32 1.07
N VAL A 44 -3.97 -7.52 0.08
CA VAL A 44 -3.14 -8.74 -0.01
C VAL A 44 -2.20 -8.82 1.20
N LEU A 45 -1.51 -7.73 1.54
CA LEU A 45 -0.62 -7.69 2.70
C LEU A 45 -1.39 -7.94 4.02
N ALA A 46 -2.58 -7.35 4.19
CA ALA A 46 -3.45 -7.58 5.35
C ALA A 46 -3.77 -9.07 5.55
N ASN A 47 -4.09 -9.76 4.45
CA ASN A 47 -4.41 -11.19 4.47
C ASN A 47 -3.18 -12.07 4.72
N ILE A 48 -2.01 -11.69 4.21
CA ILE A 48 -0.74 -12.37 4.50
C ILE A 48 -0.38 -12.21 5.98
N ASP A 49 -0.44 -10.99 6.52
CA ASP A 49 -0.17 -10.71 7.93
C ASP A 49 -1.12 -11.50 8.83
N LYS A 50 -2.41 -11.52 8.50
CA LYS A 50 -3.41 -12.35 9.19
C LYS A 50 -3.06 -13.83 9.15
N LEU A 51 -2.70 -14.37 7.98
CA LEU A 51 -2.33 -15.78 7.85
C LEU A 51 -1.13 -16.12 8.73
N ILE A 52 -0.08 -15.30 8.69
CA ILE A 52 1.14 -15.49 9.47
C ILE A 52 0.84 -15.41 10.97
N LEU A 53 0.16 -14.36 11.43
CA LEU A 53 -0.14 -14.16 12.84
C LEU A 53 -1.09 -15.24 13.38
N SER A 54 -2.14 -15.59 12.65
CA SER A 54 -3.09 -16.61 13.10
C SER A 54 -2.55 -18.03 13.02
N LYS A 55 -1.83 -18.40 11.95
CA LYS A 55 -1.35 -19.79 11.76
C LYS A 55 0.05 -20.03 12.29
N GLY A 56 0.92 -19.03 12.23
CA GLY A 56 2.31 -19.11 12.70
C GLY A 56 2.48 -18.78 14.18
N TYR A 57 1.69 -17.84 14.71
CA TYR A 57 1.85 -17.32 16.07
C TYR A 57 0.64 -17.56 16.99
N GLY A 58 -0.46 -18.14 16.47
CA GLY A 58 -1.64 -18.47 17.27
C GLY A 58 -2.44 -17.25 17.74
N CYS A 59 -2.37 -16.13 17.03
CA CYS A 59 -3.10 -14.90 17.33
C CYS A 59 -4.55 -14.94 16.85
N GLU A 60 -5.46 -14.30 17.59
CA GLU A 60 -6.81 -14.00 17.11
C GLU A 60 -6.76 -12.71 16.28
N VAL A 61 -6.89 -12.82 14.95
CA VAL A 61 -6.70 -11.68 14.05
C VAL A 61 -8.00 -11.28 13.38
N GLU A 62 -8.39 -10.01 13.58
CA GLU A 62 -9.52 -9.37 12.93
C GLU A 62 -9.02 -8.39 11.85
N LEU A 63 -9.63 -8.45 10.67
CA LEU A 63 -9.44 -7.44 9.64
C LEU A 63 -10.53 -6.38 9.81
N VAL A 64 -10.16 -5.13 9.97
CA VAL A 64 -11.10 -4.01 10.09
C VAL A 64 -11.06 -3.16 8.82
N PRO A 65 -12.21 -2.75 8.24
CA PRO A 65 -12.23 -1.88 7.07
C PRO A 65 -11.43 -0.60 7.33
N GLY A 66 -10.60 -0.20 6.37
CA GLY A 66 -9.71 0.95 6.53
C GLY A 66 -9.46 1.71 5.23
N ASP A 67 -9.01 2.93 5.42
CA ASP A 67 -8.54 3.87 4.42
C ASP A 67 -7.37 4.68 4.99
N THR A 68 -6.54 5.30 4.16
CA THR A 68 -5.31 5.95 4.64
C THR A 68 -5.57 6.97 5.77
N MET A 69 -6.46 7.94 5.54
CA MET A 69 -6.72 9.02 6.48
C MET A 69 -7.40 8.56 7.77
N PRO A 70 -8.54 7.83 7.75
CA PRO A 70 -9.19 7.40 8.98
C PRO A 70 -8.36 6.37 9.76
N THR A 71 -7.67 5.45 9.08
CA THR A 71 -6.83 4.44 9.74
C THR A 71 -5.67 5.12 10.48
N LEU A 72 -4.86 5.93 9.79
CA LEU A 72 -3.69 6.54 10.42
C LEU A 72 -4.08 7.53 11.53
N THR A 73 -5.17 8.27 11.35
CA THR A 73 -5.72 9.13 12.42
C THR A 73 -6.09 8.30 13.64
N SER A 74 -6.86 7.22 13.45
CA SER A 74 -7.25 6.34 14.56
C SER A 74 -6.04 5.68 15.23
N MET A 75 -5.03 5.28 14.46
CA MET A 75 -3.80 4.71 15.01
C MET A 75 -3.06 5.73 15.88
N MET A 76 -2.92 6.98 15.43
CA MET A 76 -2.21 8.02 16.19
C MET A 76 -2.96 8.44 17.47
N GLU A 77 -4.30 8.48 17.43
CA GLU A 77 -5.14 8.93 18.54
C GLU A 77 -5.49 7.82 19.53
N LYS A 78 -5.74 6.61 19.03
CA LYS A 78 -6.31 5.49 19.81
C LYS A 78 -5.42 4.25 19.84
N GLY A 79 -4.33 4.23 19.07
CA GLY A 79 -3.49 3.03 18.94
C GLY A 79 -4.19 1.87 18.24
N LYS A 80 -5.24 2.15 17.45
CA LYS A 80 -6.02 1.12 16.73
C LYS A 80 -6.32 1.54 15.28
N PRO A 81 -6.31 0.62 14.30
CA PRO A 81 -5.94 -0.80 14.44
C PRO A 81 -4.47 -0.99 14.82
N ASP A 82 -4.12 -2.20 15.25
CA ASP A 82 -2.76 -2.53 15.70
C ASP A 82 -1.75 -2.49 14.55
N VAL A 83 -2.19 -2.85 13.34
CA VAL A 83 -1.35 -2.90 12.14
C VAL A 83 -2.04 -2.19 10.97
N ALA A 84 -1.29 -1.32 10.30
CA ALA A 84 -1.57 -0.90 8.92
C ALA A 84 -0.54 -1.58 8.00
N PRO A 85 -0.96 -2.53 7.14
CA PRO A 85 -0.03 -3.37 6.37
C PRO A 85 0.69 -2.59 5.26
N GLU A 86 0.09 -1.50 4.79
CA GLU A 86 0.67 -0.56 3.83
C GLU A 86 0.06 0.83 4.10
N ALA A 87 0.88 1.87 4.00
CA ALA A 87 0.45 3.25 4.23
C ALA A 87 1.17 4.25 3.31
N TRP A 88 0.40 5.04 2.57
CA TRP A 88 0.89 6.15 1.75
C TRP A 88 0.77 7.46 2.54
N ILE A 89 1.90 7.92 3.10
CA ILE A 89 1.88 8.86 4.23
C ILE A 89 2.13 10.33 3.85
N ASN A 90 2.09 10.68 2.56
CA ASN A 90 2.61 11.97 2.09
C ASN A 90 1.92 13.21 2.71
N ALA A 91 0.61 13.22 2.98
CA ALA A 91 -0.05 14.33 3.70
C ALA A 91 -0.14 14.16 5.22
N VAL A 92 0.35 13.04 5.77
CA VAL A 92 0.27 12.74 7.21
C VAL A 92 1.64 12.45 7.83
N ARG A 93 2.72 12.73 7.10
CA ARG A 93 4.10 12.42 7.52
C ARG A 93 4.47 13.13 8.83
N GLU A 94 4.19 14.43 8.94
CA GLU A 94 4.49 15.20 10.15
C GLU A 94 3.82 14.64 11.43
N PRO A 95 2.48 14.45 11.48
CA PRO A 95 1.85 13.87 12.66
C PRO A 95 2.26 12.41 12.90
N LEU A 96 2.49 11.62 11.84
CA LEU A 96 2.95 10.23 11.97
C LEU A 96 4.37 10.17 12.56
N ASP A 97 5.29 11.01 12.10
CA ASP A 97 6.65 11.08 12.62
C ASP A 97 6.66 11.51 14.09
N ALA A 98 5.75 12.40 14.51
CA ALA A 98 5.55 12.75 15.92
C ALA A 98 5.02 11.57 16.75
N ALA A 99 4.07 10.78 16.22
CA ALA A 99 3.57 9.57 16.87
C ALA A 99 4.67 8.50 17.00
N VAL A 100 5.54 8.37 15.99
CA VAL A 100 6.70 7.46 16.04
C VAL A 100 7.73 7.92 17.04
N LYS A 101 8.08 9.22 17.05
CA LYS A 101 9.05 9.79 17.99
C LYS A 101 8.60 9.66 19.45
N SER A 102 7.30 9.72 19.71
CA SER A 102 6.74 9.53 21.04
C SER A 102 6.57 8.06 21.45
N GLY A 103 6.89 7.11 20.56
CA GLY A 103 6.76 5.67 20.80
C GLY A 103 5.32 5.16 20.79
N LYS A 104 4.36 5.94 20.25
CA LYS A 104 2.98 5.50 20.09
C LYS A 104 2.81 4.55 18.91
N LEU A 105 3.54 4.83 17.83
CA LEU A 105 3.53 4.03 16.60
C LEU A 105 4.95 3.64 16.21
N HIS A 106 5.07 2.58 15.42
CA HIS A 106 6.35 2.09 14.93
C HIS A 106 6.23 1.68 13.46
N TYR A 107 7.25 1.97 12.68
CA TYR A 107 7.42 1.35 11.37
C TYR A 107 7.97 -0.07 11.57
N ALA A 108 7.16 -1.09 11.27
CA ALA A 108 7.55 -2.48 11.45
C ALA A 108 8.46 -2.98 10.31
N ALA A 109 8.12 -2.62 9.07
CA ALA A 109 8.86 -3.02 7.88
C ALA A 109 8.54 -2.07 6.71
N ALA A 110 9.36 -2.13 5.66
CA ALA A 110 8.99 -1.60 4.35
C ALA A 110 8.05 -2.59 3.66
N SER A 111 6.80 -2.19 3.41
CA SER A 111 5.80 -3.03 2.72
C SER A 111 6.17 -3.29 1.26
N LEU A 112 6.83 -2.32 0.63
CA LEU A 112 7.37 -2.39 -0.73
C LEU A 112 8.89 -2.22 -0.66
N VAL A 113 9.64 -3.29 -0.90
CA VAL A 113 11.10 -3.34 -0.70
C VAL A 113 11.83 -2.35 -1.61
N ASP A 114 11.36 -2.20 -2.84
CA ASP A 114 11.90 -1.25 -3.82
C ASP A 114 11.24 0.14 -3.71
N GLY A 115 10.37 0.34 -2.72
CA GLY A 115 9.58 1.54 -2.55
C GLY A 115 8.37 1.61 -3.48
N GLY A 116 7.69 2.75 -3.42
CA GLY A 116 6.53 3.05 -4.24
C GLY A 116 6.62 4.45 -4.84
N ILE A 117 6.00 4.63 -5.99
CA ILE A 117 5.91 5.93 -6.67
C ILE A 117 4.43 6.25 -6.84
N GLU A 118 4.00 7.43 -6.38
CA GLU A 118 2.65 7.94 -6.58
C GLU A 118 2.73 9.33 -7.24
N GLY A 119 1.73 9.68 -8.04
CA GLY A 119 1.75 10.93 -8.78
C GLY A 119 0.62 11.05 -9.78
N TRP A 120 0.72 12.03 -10.68
CA TRP A 120 -0.18 12.15 -11.82
C TRP A 120 0.44 11.43 -13.02
N TRP A 121 -0.35 10.58 -13.65
CA TRP A 121 0.08 9.72 -14.75
C TRP A 121 -0.71 10.01 -16.01
N ILE A 122 -0.11 9.71 -17.16
CA ILE A 122 -0.76 9.67 -18.48
C ILE A 122 -0.46 8.34 -19.19
N PRO A 123 -1.29 7.89 -20.14
CA PRO A 123 -0.97 6.73 -20.94
C PRO A 123 0.31 6.92 -21.75
N LYS A 124 1.18 5.90 -21.77
CA LYS A 124 2.45 5.97 -22.50
C LYS A 124 2.26 6.25 -23.99
N PHE A 125 1.22 5.70 -24.61
CA PHE A 125 0.95 5.96 -26.03
C PHE A 125 0.63 7.44 -26.30
N LEU A 126 0.04 8.14 -25.32
CA LEU A 126 -0.25 9.56 -25.43
C LEU A 126 1.05 10.36 -25.28
N ALA A 127 1.89 10.04 -24.29
CA ALA A 127 3.20 10.65 -24.11
C ALA A 127 4.11 10.45 -25.34
N ASP A 128 4.09 9.27 -25.96
CA ASP A 128 4.88 8.98 -27.16
C ASP A 128 4.37 9.76 -28.39
N ALA A 129 3.06 10.00 -28.49
CA ALA A 129 2.46 10.82 -29.55
C ALA A 129 2.63 12.33 -29.31
N HIS A 130 2.79 12.74 -28.05
CA HIS A 130 2.89 14.12 -27.58
C HIS A 130 4.16 14.31 -26.72
N PRO A 131 5.36 14.21 -27.31
CA PRO A 131 6.63 14.27 -26.57
C PRO A 131 6.90 15.64 -25.93
N GLU A 132 6.10 16.65 -26.24
CA GLU A 132 6.05 17.95 -25.57
C GLU A 132 5.48 17.88 -24.15
N ILE A 133 4.65 16.87 -23.83
CA ILE A 133 4.05 16.72 -22.51
C ILE A 133 5.06 16.08 -21.56
N LYS A 134 5.76 16.92 -20.78
CA LYS A 134 6.78 16.46 -19.81
C LYS A 134 6.48 16.91 -18.39
N THR A 135 5.57 17.87 -18.23
CA THR A 135 5.19 18.44 -16.95
C THR A 135 3.67 18.47 -16.81
N ILE A 136 3.21 18.63 -15.57
CA ILE A 136 1.79 18.88 -15.28
C ILE A 136 1.29 20.12 -16.03
N ASP A 137 2.11 21.16 -16.14
CA ASP A 137 1.74 22.37 -16.85
C ASP A 137 1.58 22.16 -18.36
N ASP A 138 2.41 21.31 -18.97
CA ASP A 138 2.25 20.93 -20.37
C ASP A 138 0.91 20.19 -20.56
N ALA A 139 0.63 19.18 -19.74
CA ALA A 139 -0.62 18.43 -19.82
C ALA A 139 -1.86 19.33 -19.64
N LEU A 140 -1.81 20.26 -18.68
CA LEU A 140 -2.89 21.20 -18.42
C LEU A 140 -3.03 22.33 -19.46
N ASN A 141 -2.11 22.46 -20.42
CA ASN A 141 -2.31 23.31 -21.61
C ASN A 141 -3.14 22.61 -22.70
N HIS A 142 -3.37 21.29 -22.57
CA HIS A 142 -3.98 20.46 -23.61
C HIS A 142 -5.24 19.73 -23.11
N PRO A 143 -6.30 20.42 -22.68
CA PRO A 143 -7.54 19.79 -22.22
C PRO A 143 -8.18 18.86 -23.26
N GLU A 144 -7.98 19.11 -24.55
CA GLU A 144 -8.45 18.28 -25.66
C GLU A 144 -7.85 16.86 -25.67
N LEU A 145 -6.68 16.67 -25.06
CA LEU A 145 -6.04 15.36 -24.98
C LEU A 145 -6.58 14.50 -23.84
N PHE A 146 -7.28 15.09 -22.87
CA PHE A 146 -7.73 14.42 -21.65
C PHE A 146 -9.25 14.56 -21.47
N PRO A 147 -10.07 14.08 -22.41
CA PRO A 147 -11.50 14.38 -22.43
C PRO A 147 -12.21 13.92 -21.16
N ALA A 148 -13.02 14.80 -20.56
CA ALA A 148 -13.79 14.46 -19.38
C ALA A 148 -14.92 13.46 -19.71
N PRO A 149 -15.23 12.51 -18.80
CA PRO A 149 -16.24 11.48 -19.05
C PRO A 149 -17.65 12.03 -19.34
N GLU A 150 -18.03 13.12 -18.67
CA GLU A 150 -19.38 13.71 -18.76
C GLU A 150 -19.48 14.88 -19.76
N ASP A 151 -18.36 15.49 -20.13
CA ASP A 151 -18.30 16.62 -21.06
C ASP A 151 -16.97 16.63 -21.80
N ALA A 152 -16.92 16.01 -22.98
CA ALA A 152 -15.71 15.91 -23.79
C ALA A 152 -15.15 17.26 -24.28
N LYS A 153 -15.87 18.38 -24.06
CA LYS A 153 -15.35 19.74 -24.32
C LYS A 153 -14.41 20.25 -23.22
N LYS A 154 -14.23 19.49 -22.15
CA LYS A 154 -13.36 19.80 -21.02
C LYS A 154 -12.32 18.72 -20.82
N GLY A 155 -11.18 19.10 -20.24
CA GLY A 155 -10.20 18.17 -19.73
C GLY A 155 -10.65 17.54 -18.40
N ALA A 156 -10.13 16.37 -18.05
CA ALA A 156 -10.33 15.74 -16.75
C ALA A 156 -9.00 15.44 -16.06
N VAL A 157 -8.97 15.71 -14.75
CA VAL A 157 -7.99 15.14 -13.82
C VAL A 157 -8.75 14.17 -12.92
N HIS A 158 -8.40 12.89 -12.97
CA HIS A 158 -9.04 11.85 -12.16
C HIS A 158 -8.41 11.86 -10.76
N ASN A 159 -9.26 12.03 -9.75
CA ASN A 159 -8.87 12.08 -8.36
C ASN A 159 -8.90 10.68 -7.71
N CYS A 160 -8.37 10.60 -6.50
CA CYS A 160 -8.46 9.40 -5.67
C CYS A 160 -9.84 9.20 -5.04
N PRO A 161 -10.12 7.96 -4.61
CA PRO A 161 -11.22 7.66 -3.70
C PRO A 161 -11.18 8.50 -2.43
N SER A 162 -12.37 8.73 -1.86
CA SER A 162 -12.51 9.44 -0.60
C SER A 162 -11.78 8.72 0.54
N GLY A 163 -11.15 9.47 1.44
CA GLY A 163 -10.42 8.92 2.58
C GLY A 163 -8.97 8.54 2.27
N TRP A 164 -8.56 8.57 1.00
CA TRP A 164 -7.16 8.40 0.62
C TRP A 164 -6.40 9.70 0.79
N ASN A 165 -5.12 9.57 1.15
CA ASN A 165 -4.19 10.69 1.21
C ASN A 165 -4.18 11.49 -0.10
N CYS A 166 -4.12 10.79 -1.22
CA CYS A 166 -3.95 11.40 -2.52
C CYS A 166 -5.19 12.16 -3.02
N GLN A 167 -6.37 11.95 -2.42
CA GLN A 167 -7.57 12.75 -2.69
C GLN A 167 -7.33 14.21 -2.32
N ILE A 168 -6.67 14.42 -1.18
CA ILE A 168 -6.35 15.73 -0.64
C ILE A 168 -5.23 16.37 -1.45
N THR A 169 -4.14 15.63 -1.71
CA THR A 169 -2.99 16.18 -2.44
C THR A 169 -3.33 16.50 -3.89
N THR A 170 -4.06 15.64 -4.60
CA THR A 170 -4.53 15.88 -5.97
C THR A 170 -5.56 17.01 -6.02
N GLY A 171 -6.48 17.08 -5.06
CA GLY A 171 -7.43 18.19 -4.97
C GLY A 171 -6.76 19.55 -4.72
N ASN A 172 -5.70 19.58 -3.91
CA ASN A 172 -4.90 20.78 -3.67
C ASN A 172 -4.04 21.15 -4.89
N ALA A 173 -3.42 20.17 -5.54
CA ALA A 173 -2.69 20.35 -6.79
C ALA A 173 -3.62 20.94 -7.87
N PHE A 174 -4.78 20.34 -8.09
CA PHE A 174 -5.76 20.83 -9.07
C PHE A 174 -6.11 22.31 -8.89
N LYS A 175 -6.22 22.78 -7.62
CA LYS A 175 -6.43 24.20 -7.30
C LYS A 175 -5.17 25.03 -7.53
N ALA A 176 -4.02 24.56 -7.07
CA ALA A 176 -2.74 25.29 -7.16
C ALA A 176 -2.31 25.54 -8.61
N TRP A 177 -2.56 24.58 -9.50
CA TRP A 177 -2.29 24.69 -10.95
C TRP A 177 -3.39 25.42 -11.73
N ASP A 178 -4.38 26.00 -11.04
CA ASP A 178 -5.50 26.70 -11.66
C ASP A 178 -6.23 25.86 -12.73
N ALA A 179 -6.22 24.53 -12.60
CA ALA A 179 -6.68 23.59 -13.64
C ALA A 179 -8.12 23.86 -14.08
N LYS A 180 -8.99 24.30 -13.15
CA LYS A 180 -10.35 24.74 -13.47
C LYS A 180 -10.40 25.90 -14.47
N LYS A 181 -9.52 26.91 -14.32
CA LYS A 181 -9.43 28.04 -15.26
C LYS A 181 -8.87 27.60 -16.61
N ARG A 182 -8.11 26.50 -16.63
CA ARG A 182 -7.54 25.85 -17.82
C ARG A 182 -8.50 24.85 -18.46
N ASN A 183 -9.81 24.95 -18.16
CA ASN A 183 -10.87 24.11 -18.72
C ASN A 183 -10.81 22.62 -18.33
N PHE A 184 -10.26 22.31 -17.15
CA PHE A 184 -10.35 20.97 -16.57
C PHE A 184 -11.44 20.86 -15.51
N VAL A 185 -11.94 19.63 -15.32
CA VAL A 185 -12.75 19.22 -14.17
C VAL A 185 -11.98 18.21 -13.33
N LEU A 186 -12.18 18.26 -12.01
CA LEU A 186 -11.68 17.24 -11.10
C LEU A 186 -12.74 16.13 -11.01
N VAL A 187 -12.39 14.92 -11.41
CA VAL A 187 -13.29 13.77 -11.46
C VAL A 187 -13.10 12.93 -10.20
N ASP A 188 -14.18 12.70 -9.45
CA ASP A 188 -14.18 11.73 -8.36
C ASP A 188 -14.40 10.34 -8.93
N THR A 189 -13.48 9.42 -8.63
CA THR A 189 -13.52 8.03 -9.10
C THR A 189 -14.29 7.12 -8.14
N GLY A 190 -14.64 7.61 -6.95
CA GLY A 190 -15.48 6.96 -5.95
C GLY A 190 -14.81 5.79 -5.22
N SER A 191 -14.08 4.93 -5.91
CA SER A 191 -13.42 3.74 -5.35
C SER A 191 -12.17 3.36 -6.14
N ALA A 192 -11.32 2.51 -5.56
CA ALA A 192 -10.15 1.96 -6.25
C ALA A 192 -10.53 1.29 -7.58
N ALA A 193 -11.61 0.52 -7.58
CA ALA A 193 -12.15 -0.11 -8.79
C ALA A 193 -12.63 0.91 -9.84
N GLY A 194 -13.22 2.03 -9.39
CA GLY A 194 -13.61 3.13 -10.29
C GLY A 194 -12.40 3.82 -10.93
N LEU A 195 -11.33 4.03 -10.15
CA LEU A 195 -10.08 4.60 -10.63
C LEU A 195 -9.41 3.66 -11.65
N ASP A 196 -9.24 2.39 -11.29
CA ASP A 196 -8.69 1.35 -12.17
C ASP A 196 -9.50 1.23 -13.47
N GLY A 197 -10.83 1.22 -13.36
CA GLY A 197 -11.73 1.16 -14.51
C GLY A 197 -11.62 2.36 -15.44
N SER A 198 -11.35 3.56 -14.90
CA SER A 198 -11.14 4.75 -15.72
C SER A 198 -9.86 4.67 -16.56
N ILE A 199 -8.77 4.13 -15.99
CA ILE A 199 -7.48 3.92 -16.68
C ILE A 199 -7.63 2.85 -17.76
N ALA A 200 -8.26 1.72 -17.42
CA ALA A 200 -8.47 0.61 -18.34
C ALA A 200 -9.29 1.07 -19.55
N LYS A 201 -10.44 1.73 -19.31
CA LYS A 201 -11.31 2.25 -20.35
C LYS A 201 -10.59 3.21 -21.30
N ALA A 202 -9.76 4.12 -20.76
CA ALA A 202 -9.00 5.05 -21.59
C ALA A 202 -7.96 4.33 -22.47
N ASN A 203 -7.23 3.37 -21.91
CA ASN A 203 -6.22 2.59 -22.63
C ASN A 203 -6.81 1.70 -23.72
N GLU A 204 -7.92 1.00 -23.43
CA GLU A 204 -8.64 0.16 -24.38
C GLU A 204 -9.19 0.96 -25.55
N ARG A 205 -9.63 2.20 -25.29
CA ARG A 205 -10.20 3.10 -26.30
C ARG A 205 -9.16 3.99 -26.99
N LYS A 206 -7.88 3.91 -26.60
CA LYS A 206 -6.82 4.81 -27.06
C LYS A 206 -7.17 6.29 -26.88
N GLN A 207 -7.76 6.61 -25.73
CA GLN A 207 -8.10 7.97 -25.31
C GLN A 207 -7.13 8.44 -24.23
N GLY A 208 -6.79 9.72 -24.23
CA GLY A 208 -5.93 10.25 -23.18
C GLY A 208 -6.64 10.26 -21.82
N TRP A 209 -5.83 10.16 -20.79
CA TRP A 209 -6.25 10.12 -19.39
C TRP A 209 -5.20 10.84 -18.58
N LEU A 210 -5.64 11.63 -17.60
CA LEU A 210 -4.78 12.33 -16.65
C LEU A 210 -5.40 12.17 -15.27
N GLY A 211 -4.58 11.87 -14.27
CA GLY A 211 -5.05 11.72 -12.90
C GLY A 211 -4.05 11.02 -12.00
N TYR A 212 -4.45 10.85 -10.74
CA TYR A 212 -3.64 10.16 -9.76
C TYR A 212 -3.52 8.67 -10.06
N TYR A 213 -2.31 8.13 -9.95
CA TYR A 213 -2.11 6.69 -9.76
C TYR A 213 -0.78 6.40 -9.04
N TRP A 214 -0.49 5.12 -8.83
CA TRP A 214 0.73 4.68 -8.17
C TRP A 214 1.28 3.37 -8.74
N ALA A 215 2.57 3.14 -8.44
CA ALA A 215 3.32 1.94 -8.75
C ALA A 215 3.95 1.38 -7.45
N PRO A 216 4.04 0.05 -7.33
CA PRO A 216 3.62 -0.99 -8.29
C PRO A 216 2.13 -1.35 -8.16
N THR A 217 1.47 -1.63 -9.28
CA THR A 217 0.08 -2.12 -9.33
C THR A 217 -0.15 -3.05 -10.52
N ALA A 218 -1.18 -3.90 -10.45
CA ALA A 218 -1.55 -4.76 -11.57
C ALA A 218 -2.02 -3.97 -12.81
N ILE A 219 -2.65 -2.81 -12.60
CA ILE A 219 -3.07 -1.92 -13.69
C ILE A 219 -1.86 -1.38 -14.44
N LEU A 220 -0.82 -0.90 -13.76
CA LEU A 220 0.41 -0.47 -14.45
C LEU A 220 1.19 -1.63 -15.09
N GLY A 221 1.03 -2.85 -14.56
CA GLY A 221 1.54 -4.06 -15.21
C GLY A 221 0.79 -4.41 -16.51
N THR A 222 -0.47 -3.99 -16.63
CA THR A 222 -1.33 -4.26 -17.80
C THR A 222 -1.25 -3.13 -18.83
N TYR A 223 -1.25 -1.89 -18.36
CA TYR A 223 -1.29 -0.68 -19.16
C TYR A 223 -0.06 0.17 -18.87
N ALA A 224 0.76 0.41 -19.90
CA ALA A 224 1.91 1.28 -19.78
C ALA A 224 1.46 2.74 -19.58
N MET A 225 1.78 3.29 -18.41
CA MET A 225 1.57 4.69 -18.04
C MET A 225 2.91 5.31 -17.66
N VAL A 226 3.00 6.64 -17.73
CA VAL A 226 4.17 7.43 -17.33
C VAL A 226 3.78 8.71 -16.60
#